data_AF-A0A6G4WZE4-F1
#
_entry.id   AF-A0A6G4WZE4-F1
#
_cell.length_a   1.000
_cell.length_b   1.000
_cell.length_c   1.000
_cell.angle_alpha   90.00
_cell.angle_beta   90.00
_cell.angle_gamma   90.00
#
_symmetry.space_group_name_H-M   'P 1'
#
loop_
_entity.id
_entity.type
_entity.pdbx_description
1 polymer ?
#
loop_
_entity_poly.entity_id
_entity_poly.type
_entity_poly.pdbx_seq_one_letter_code
_entity_poly.pdbx_strand_id
1 'polypeptide(L)'
;MFNGQPDFPAAVVGTLVRDRASGRVGVLMAVESYADPVTRGASPYTVYLRPRGGGREWTTDPEMVTPVQQGGPCTHPVVERHSDGKTYCAVCGAQLYL
;
A
#
# COMPACT_ATOMS: atom_id res chain seq x y z
N MET A 1 -16.51 14.04 -19.54
CA MET A 1 -16.92 12.89 -18.71
C MET A 1 -15.72 12.56 -17.83
N PHE A 2 -15.58 13.24 -16.69
CA PHE A 2 -14.47 13.01 -15.78
C PHE A 2 -14.84 11.82 -14.90
N ASN A 3 -14.20 10.67 -15.14
CA ASN A 3 -14.32 9.51 -14.29
C ASN A 3 -13.93 9.93 -12.88
N GLY A 4 -14.90 9.94 -11.97
CA GLY A 4 -14.72 10.27 -10.55
C GLY A 4 -13.94 9.18 -9.84
N GLN A 5 -12.66 9.05 -10.17
CA GLN A 5 -11.72 8.29 -9.38
C GLN A 5 -11.49 9.11 -8.12
N PRO A 6 -11.85 8.62 -6.93
CA PRO A 6 -11.71 9.40 -5.71
C PRO A 6 -10.24 9.78 -5.52
N ASP A 7 -10.01 10.93 -4.88
CA ASP A 7 -8.70 11.42 -4.46
C ASP A 7 -8.15 10.55 -3.30
N PHE A 8 -8.13 9.24 -3.52
CA PHE A 8 -7.31 8.33 -2.74
C PHE A 8 -5.88 8.80 -2.84
N PRO A 9 -5.02 8.53 -1.83
CA PRO A 9 -3.62 8.78 -2.03
C PRO A 9 -3.24 8.17 -3.37
N ALA A 10 -2.57 8.95 -4.22
CA ALA A 10 -2.27 8.65 -5.63
C ALA A 10 -1.35 7.42 -5.81
N ALA A 11 -1.45 6.42 -4.94
CA ALA A 11 -0.88 5.10 -5.03
C ALA A 11 -1.53 4.38 -6.21
N VAL A 12 -0.70 4.12 -7.22
CA VAL A 12 -1.05 3.29 -8.37
C VAL A 12 -0.99 1.82 -7.94
N VAL A 13 -1.79 0.94 -8.53
CA VAL A 13 -1.63 -0.51 -8.38
C VAL A 13 -0.15 -0.89 -8.62
N GLY A 14 0.39 -1.75 -7.75
CA GLY A 14 1.81 -2.08 -7.68
C GLY A 14 2.63 -1.19 -6.73
N THR A 15 2.05 -0.09 -6.22
CA THR A 15 2.72 0.78 -5.25
C THR A 15 2.80 0.10 -3.88
N LEU A 16 3.93 0.28 -3.19
CA LEU A 16 4.06 -0.12 -1.81
C LEU A 16 3.37 0.89 -0.89
N VAL A 17 2.45 0.40 -0.08
CA VAL A 17 1.64 1.22 0.81
C VAL A 17 1.66 0.67 2.23
N ARG A 18 1.49 1.57 3.19
CA ARG A 18 1.27 1.25 4.60
C ARG A 18 -0.20 1.37 4.90
N ASP A 19 -0.77 0.29 5.43
CA ASP A 19 -2.09 0.27 6.03
C ASP A 19 -1.98 0.78 7.47
N ARG A 20 -2.56 1.94 7.75
CA ARG A 20 -2.56 2.57 9.08
C ARG A 20 -3.50 1.85 10.05
N ALA A 21 -4.53 1.15 9.56
CA ALA A 21 -5.46 0.44 10.42
C ALA A 21 -4.80 -0.77 11.10
N SER A 22 -4.01 -1.54 10.35
CA SER A 22 -3.31 -2.73 10.87
C SER A 22 -1.83 -2.49 11.17
N GLY A 23 -1.27 -1.36 10.76
CA GLY A 23 0.17 -1.07 10.82
C GLY A 23 1.02 -1.84 9.81
N ARG A 24 0.40 -2.67 8.95
CA ARG A 24 1.09 -3.55 7.99
C ARG A 24 1.51 -2.81 6.73
N VAL A 25 2.49 -3.35 6.03
CA VAL A 25 2.97 -2.85 4.75
C VAL A 25 2.69 -3.90 3.67
N GLY A 26 2.10 -3.45 2.56
CA GLY A 26 1.71 -4.31 1.45
C GLY A 26 1.77 -3.59 0.12
N VAL A 27 1.75 -4.35 -0.96
CA VAL A 27 1.63 -3.83 -2.32
C VAL A 27 0.15 -3.64 -2.62
N LEU A 28 -0.20 -2.48 -3.16
CA LEU A 28 -1.55 -2.19 -3.62
C LEU A 28 -1.87 -3.07 -4.83
N MET A 29 -2.86 -3.94 -4.70
CA MET A 29 -3.27 -4.86 -5.77
C MET A 29 -4.47 -4.33 -6.55
N ALA A 30 -5.46 -3.77 -5.85
CA ALA A 30 -6.66 -3.24 -6.44
C ALA A 30 -7.35 -2.24 -5.51
N VAL A 31 -8.14 -1.35 -6.10
CA VAL A 31 -9.12 -0.51 -5.41
C VAL A 31 -10.46 -0.75 -6.09
N GLU A 32 -11.41 -1.36 -5.38
CA GLU A 32 -12.71 -1.70 -5.94
C GLU A 32 -13.81 -0.93 -5.22
N SER A 33 -14.86 -0.53 -5.93
CA SER A 33 -16.04 0.03 -5.31
C SER A 33 -16.81 -1.09 -4.60
N TYR A 34 -16.67 -1.18 -3.28
CA TYR A 34 -17.41 -2.09 -2.43
C TYR A 34 -18.01 -1.30 -1.28
N ALA A 35 -19.33 -1.15 -1.28
CA ALA A 35 -20.08 -0.57 -0.19
C ALA A 35 -20.50 -1.69 0.76
N ASP A 36 -19.90 -1.73 1.94
CA ASP A 36 -20.32 -2.68 2.97
C ASP A 36 -21.77 -2.36 3.40
N PRO A 37 -22.70 -3.33 3.30
CA PRO A 37 -24.12 -3.08 3.56
C PRO A 37 -24.43 -2.83 5.04
N VAL A 38 -23.50 -3.14 5.95
CA VAL A 38 -23.66 -2.99 7.40
C VAL A 38 -23.18 -1.62 7.87
N THR A 39 -22.12 -1.09 7.26
CA THR A 39 -21.53 0.21 7.59
C THR A 39 -21.94 1.26 6.56
N ARG A 40 -23.17 1.78 6.71
CA ARG A 40 -23.76 2.86 5.87
C ARG A 40 -22.98 4.20 5.83
N GLY A 41 -21.78 4.27 6.37
CA GLY A 41 -20.89 5.43 6.36
C GLY A 41 -19.41 5.11 6.12
N ALA A 42 -19.05 3.86 5.78
CA ALA A 42 -17.69 3.53 5.37
C ALA A 42 -17.44 3.98 3.91
N SER A 43 -16.17 4.21 3.55
CA SER A 43 -15.82 4.59 2.18
C SER A 43 -16.42 3.57 1.19
N PRO A 44 -16.99 4.01 0.05
CA PRO A 44 -17.61 3.10 -0.91
C PRO A 44 -16.59 2.26 -1.70
N TYR A 45 -15.33 2.24 -1.26
CA TYR A 45 -14.23 1.56 -1.91
C TYR A 45 -13.45 0.73 -0.90
N THR A 46 -12.98 -0.43 -1.36
CA THR A 46 -12.13 -1.34 -0.61
C THR A 46 -10.79 -1.48 -1.32
N VAL A 47 -9.72 -1.40 -0.53
CA VAL A 47 -8.36 -1.58 -1.03
C VAL A 47 -7.88 -2.99 -0.73
N TYR A 48 -7.30 -3.65 -1.72
CA TYR A 48 -6.68 -4.97 -1.58
C TYR A 48 -5.17 -4.83 -1.54
N LEU A 49 -4.56 -5.36 -0.47
CA LEU A 49 -3.14 -5.33 -0.24
C LEU A 49 -2.56 -6.74 -0.17
N ARG A 50 -1.39 -6.92 -0.79
CA ARG A 50 -0.61 -8.16 -0.71
C ARG A 50 0.69 -7.94 0.06
N PRO A 51 1.07 -8.82 0.99
CA PRO A 51 2.37 -8.75 1.64
C PRO A 51 3.53 -8.96 0.64
N ARG A 52 4.65 -8.22 0.80
CA ARG A 52 5.81 -8.29 -0.11
C ARG A 52 6.46 -9.68 -0.17
N GLY A 53 6.54 -10.37 0.97
CA GLY A 53 7.12 -11.71 1.07
C GLY A 53 6.19 -12.85 0.63
N GLY A 54 5.03 -12.52 0.04
CA GLY A 54 3.94 -13.48 -0.16
C GLY A 54 3.15 -13.73 1.12
N GLY A 55 2.01 -14.41 0.98
CA GLY A 55 1.06 -14.65 2.08
C GLY A 55 -0.36 -14.19 1.74
N ARG A 56 -1.22 -14.15 2.75
CA ARG A 56 -2.65 -13.85 2.57
C ARG A 56 -2.85 -12.37 2.31
N GLU A 57 -3.56 -12.06 1.22
CA GLU A 57 -4.05 -10.71 0.93
C GLU A 57 -5.03 -10.26 2.00
N TRP A 58 -5.09 -8.94 2.25
CA TRP A 58 -6.04 -8.35 3.16
C TRP A 58 -6.65 -7.09 2.57
N THR A 59 -7.82 -6.74 3.08
CA THR A 59 -8.52 -5.53 2.71
C THR A 59 -8.39 -4.47 3.79
N THR A 60 -8.44 -3.20 3.39
CA THR A 60 -8.51 -2.06 4.30
C THR A 60 -9.28 -0.92 3.64
N ASP A 61 -9.66 0.05 4.47
CA ASP A 61 -10.28 1.28 3.99
C ASP A 61 -9.24 2.13 3.25
N PRO A 62 -9.56 2.70 2.09
CA PRO A 62 -8.63 3.49 1.30
C PRO A 62 -8.06 4.70 2.05
N GLU A 63 -8.81 5.31 2.96
CA GLU A 63 -8.32 6.45 3.75
C GLU A 63 -7.25 6.01 4.77
N MET A 64 -7.20 4.71 5.09
CA MET A 64 -6.19 4.13 5.97
C MET A 64 -4.90 3.81 5.24
N VAL A 65 -4.87 3.90 3.92
CA VAL A 65 -3.69 3.58 3.12
C VAL A 65 -2.83 4.82 2.93
N THR A 66 -1.51 4.67 3.00
CA THR A 66 -0.57 5.74 2.69
C THR A 66 0.60 5.19 1.86
N PRO A 67 1.02 5.85 0.76
CA PRO A 67 2.17 5.40 0.00
C PRO A 67 3.42 5.48 0.88
N VAL A 68 4.19 4.39 0.89
CA VAL A 68 5.52 4.43 1.46
C VAL A 68 6.38 5.23 0.48
N GLN A 69 6.77 6.45 0.86
CA GLN A 69 7.64 7.28 0.01
C GLN A 69 8.92 6.50 -0.37
N GLN A 70 9.03 6.17 -1.64
CA GLN A 70 10.23 5.59 -2.24
C GLN A 70 11.20 6.71 -2.56
N GLY A 71 11.89 7.25 -1.56
CA GLY A 71 12.84 8.34 -1.82
C GLY A 71 13.50 9.02 -0.62
N GLY A 72 13.32 8.51 0.60
CA GLY A 72 14.05 9.01 1.76
C GLY A 72 15.06 7.99 2.26
N PRO A 73 16.23 8.42 2.79
CA PRO A 73 17.12 7.53 3.53
C PRO A 73 16.35 7.07 4.78
N CYS A 74 15.73 5.91 4.72
CA CYS A 74 15.17 5.32 5.92
C CYS A 74 16.35 4.91 6.81
N THR A 75 16.38 5.39 8.07
CA THR A 75 17.45 5.12 9.03
C THR A 75 17.47 3.68 9.57
N HIS A 76 16.73 2.76 8.92
CA HIS A 76 16.66 1.37 9.32
C HIS A 76 17.85 0.60 8.72
N PRO A 77 18.63 -0.13 9.52
CA PRO A 77 19.82 -0.84 9.05
C PRO A 77 19.51 -2.13 8.28
N VAL A 78 18.24 -2.57 8.23
CA VAL A 78 17.86 -3.84 7.63
C VAL A 78 17.48 -3.64 6.16
N VAL A 79 18.33 -4.18 5.29
CA VAL A 79 18.21 -4.09 3.83
C VAL A 79 17.98 -5.47 3.22
N GLU A 80 17.06 -5.53 2.27
CA GLU A 80 16.73 -6.71 1.48
C GLU A 80 16.94 -6.42 0.00
N ARG A 81 17.64 -7.32 -0.67
CA ARG A 81 18.03 -7.20 -2.07
C ARG A 81 17.03 -7.97 -2.92
N HIS A 82 16.31 -7.27 -3.79
CA HIS A 82 15.25 -7.86 -4.59
C HIS A 82 15.77 -8.45 -5.90
N SER A 83 14.97 -9.34 -6.48
CA SER A 83 15.20 -9.97 -7.78
C SER A 83 15.28 -8.99 -8.96
N ASP A 84 14.79 -7.75 -8.78
CA ASP A 84 14.91 -6.66 -9.78
C ASP A 84 16.26 -5.91 -9.70
N GLY A 85 17.16 -6.35 -8.82
CA GLY A 85 18.50 -5.77 -8.64
C GLY A 85 18.53 -4.53 -7.73
N LYS A 86 17.37 -4.05 -7.25
CA LYS A 86 17.30 -2.91 -6.34
C LYS A 86 17.32 -3.35 -4.88
N THR A 87 17.83 -2.46 -4.03
CA THR A 87 17.89 -2.66 -2.59
C THR A 87 16.72 -1.93 -1.95
N TYR A 88 15.99 -2.60 -1.06
CA TYR A 88 14.90 -2.02 -0.31
C TYR A 88 15.14 -2.24 1.17
N CYS A 89 14.59 -1.38 2.03
CA CYS A 89 14.56 -1.64 3.45
C CYS A 89 13.56 -2.76 3.75
N ALA A 90 13.95 -3.77 4.53
CA ALA A 90 13.04 -4.86 4.93
C ALA A 90 11.96 -4.42 5.92
N VAL A 91 12.21 -3.32 6.66
CA VAL A 91 11.31 -2.83 7.71
C VAL A 91 10.20 -1.96 7.15
N CYS A 92 10.55 -0.98 6.31
CA CYS A 92 9.59 -0.02 5.78
C CYS A 92 9.36 -0.18 4.27
N GLY A 93 10.18 -0.96 3.57
CA GLY A 93 10.05 -1.17 2.13
C GLY A 93 10.44 0.03 1.27
N ALA A 94 11.08 1.04 1.85
CA ALA A 94 11.65 2.15 1.10
C ALA A 94 12.78 1.64 0.18
N GLN A 95 12.82 2.11 -1.05
CA GLN A 95 13.94 1.82 -1.95
C GLN A 95 15.17 2.60 -1.49
N LEU A 96 16.29 1.90 -1.34
CA LEU A 96 17.58 2.45 -0.96
C LEU A 96 18.44 2.59 -2.21
N TYR A 97 18.72 3.83 -2.58
CA TYR A 97 19.74 4.17 -3.57
C TYR A 97 21.05 4.32 -2.81
N LEU A 98 21.89 3.29 -2.87
CA LEU A 98 23.29 3.33 -2.42
C LEU A 98 24.16 3.98 -3.50
#